data_AF-A0A3R7GWF6-F1
#
_entry.id   AF-A0A3R7GWF6-F1
#
_cell.length_a   1.000
_cell.length_b   1.000
_cell.length_c   1.000
_cell.angle_alpha   90.00
_cell.angle_beta   90.00
_cell.angle_gamma   90.00
#
_symmetry.space_group_name_H-M   'P 1'
#
loop_
_entity.id
_entity.type
_entity.pdbx_description
1 polymer ?
#
loop_
_entity_poly.entity_id
_entity_poly.type
_entity_poly.pdbx_seq_one_letter_code
_entity_poly.pdbx_strand_id
1 'polypeptide(L)'
;MQLSSGQGSKHAIDTVYMNSVEQCYDGQCDKAQQAPKQQLPSPCSLGMMVVGTEVALLGIRTSQSLSGCHAELTIDLASPKQIATSSVHAAKLVVNVVTYRSDLTSTSTAMEFRKVQLGSSRAPFASPYAPLELSEKEKKQLRQLAKELVEVNIDSYEEFLTIHDGKLPQHEWKYFRRDEQVETFVRRRDKYNLQGFGTAHNLHADSVTRTATSLSRTHSEDFASLNVADIRSVGSRDGIIEEALHGAMCPTTETMRCNSEYIQDGVAGCSVLAIIENMTPKDPFTSLSVRWGVTENSPIVRSIVKSYDHVYLDATGFTRLSNGERVAYHLVHSVDFKDATPALSQYFRGQVASIGFWRQKEPNVVEIHGHRVFALPSERARHLFIPVMATSLSKSMVHVFYASQMKKLWWAIREQKMQMLFRPQWSSQHPCSVCKKKRKMHKGSSCELCGEHVCKLCRITHKLVSVELDNKTHWTKVHVCPFCMTNVTNANAVDTVRAEIETGQYGAF
;
A
#
# COMPACT_ATOMS: atom_id res chain seq x y z
N MET A 1 -50.88 -12.84 40.92
CA MET A 1 -51.87 -13.09 39.85
C MET A 1 -51.13 -13.06 38.51
N GLN A 2 -51.24 -14.12 37.70
CA GLN A 2 -51.02 -14.23 36.23
C GLN A 2 -49.73 -13.60 35.62
N LEU A 3 -48.77 -14.29 34.97
CA LEU A 3 -48.83 -15.22 33.79
C LEU A 3 -49.54 -14.57 32.59
N SER A 4 -49.06 -14.50 31.33
CA SER A 4 -47.78 -14.78 30.64
C SER A 4 -47.72 -13.82 29.42
N SER A 5 -46.79 -13.79 28.45
CA SER A 5 -45.72 -14.67 27.91
C SER A 5 -44.60 -13.76 27.31
N GLY A 6 -43.61 -14.12 26.47
CA GLY A 6 -43.18 -15.39 25.88
C GLY A 6 -42.87 -15.33 24.36
N GLN A 7 -41.80 -14.64 23.93
CA GLN A 7 -41.15 -14.89 22.61
C GLN A 7 -39.69 -14.39 22.60
N GLY A 8 -38.76 -15.27 22.24
CA GLY A 8 -37.32 -14.95 22.15
C GLY A 8 -36.85 -14.83 20.71
N SER A 9 -36.11 -13.76 20.40
CA SER A 9 -35.45 -13.61 19.09
C SER A 9 -34.08 -14.29 19.10
N LYS A 10 -33.90 -15.27 18.22
CA LYS A 10 -32.60 -15.89 17.92
C LYS A 10 -31.92 -15.08 16.82
N HIS A 11 -30.76 -14.48 17.09
CA HIS A 11 -29.94 -13.96 15.99
C HIS A 11 -29.35 -15.12 15.18
N ALA A 12 -29.79 -15.22 13.92
CA ALA A 12 -29.20 -16.12 12.93
C ALA A 12 -27.81 -15.62 12.51
N ILE A 13 -26.88 -16.55 12.33
CA ILE A 13 -25.56 -16.30 11.75
C ILE A 13 -25.62 -16.82 10.31
N ASP A 14 -25.81 -15.92 9.34
CA ASP A 14 -25.83 -16.30 7.94
C ASP A 14 -24.45 -16.78 7.49
N THR A 15 -24.32 -18.10 7.38
CA THR A 15 -23.12 -18.79 6.94
C THR A 15 -23.33 -19.23 5.50
N VAL A 16 -22.75 -18.50 4.54
CA VAL A 16 -22.79 -18.90 3.13
C VAL A 16 -21.87 -20.10 2.92
N TYR A 17 -22.47 -21.27 2.68
CA TYR A 17 -21.78 -22.46 2.20
C TYR A 17 -21.65 -22.43 0.68
N MET A 18 -20.45 -22.67 0.16
CA MET A 18 -20.25 -23.18 -1.20
C MET A 18 -19.72 -24.60 -1.08
N ASN A 19 -20.55 -25.57 -1.48
CA ASN A 19 -20.17 -26.97 -1.57
C ASN A 19 -19.54 -27.24 -2.94
N SER A 20 -18.41 -27.93 -2.96
CA SER A 20 -18.00 -28.79 -4.07
C SER A 20 -17.49 -30.09 -3.47
N VAL A 21 -18.19 -31.18 -3.75
CA VAL A 21 -17.87 -32.54 -3.30
C VAL A 21 -16.86 -33.14 -4.27
N GLU A 22 -15.79 -33.75 -3.76
CA GLU A 22 -15.12 -34.83 -4.48
C GLU A 22 -14.47 -35.81 -3.48
N GLN A 23 -14.31 -37.06 -3.93
CA GLN A 23 -14.36 -38.23 -3.06
C GLN A 23 -12.99 -38.68 -2.52
N CYS A 24 -13.04 -39.40 -1.40
CA CYS A 24 -11.87 -40.12 -0.88
C CYS A 24 -11.51 -41.30 -1.79
N TYR A 25 -10.22 -41.60 -1.91
CA TYR A 25 -9.75 -42.95 -2.20
C TYR A 25 -8.67 -43.35 -1.18
N ASP A 26 -8.80 -44.57 -0.68
CA ASP A 26 -7.95 -45.19 0.33
C ASP A 26 -6.66 -45.73 -0.27
N GLY A 27 -5.60 -45.89 0.54
CA GLY A 27 -4.33 -46.45 0.05
C GLY A 27 -3.20 -46.47 1.08
N GLN A 28 -3.17 -47.50 1.93
CA GLN A 28 -2.02 -47.79 2.79
C GLN A 28 -0.85 -48.35 1.97
N CYS A 29 0.40 -48.04 2.35
CA CYS A 29 1.51 -48.97 2.15
C CYS A 29 2.62 -48.73 3.20
N ASP A 30 3.26 -49.81 3.62
CA ASP A 30 4.06 -49.91 4.85
C ASP A 30 5.54 -50.22 4.52
N LYS A 31 6.48 -49.75 5.37
CA LYS A 31 7.87 -50.27 5.60
C LYS A 31 8.88 -50.46 4.43
N ALA A 32 10.01 -49.76 4.54
CA ALA A 32 11.39 -50.28 4.37
C ALA A 32 12.37 -49.29 5.04
N GLN A 33 13.06 -49.60 6.15
CA GLN A 33 14.31 -50.39 6.32
C GLN A 33 15.61 -49.65 5.93
N GLN A 34 16.69 -49.94 6.69
CA GLN A 34 17.85 -49.06 6.92
C GLN A 34 19.12 -49.45 6.12
N ALA A 35 20.06 -48.48 6.11
CA ALA A 35 21.54 -48.61 6.05
C ALA A 35 22.23 -48.50 4.67
N PRO A 36 23.54 -48.16 4.61
CA PRO A 36 24.44 -47.64 5.66
C PRO A 36 25.11 -46.28 5.29
N LYS A 37 25.90 -45.72 6.23
CA LYS A 37 26.70 -44.50 6.04
C LYS A 37 27.92 -44.75 5.15
N GLN A 38 28.26 -43.80 4.29
CA GLN A 38 29.63 -43.55 3.80
C GLN A 38 30.00 -42.09 4.05
N GLN A 39 31.31 -41.81 4.14
CA GLN A 39 31.87 -40.66 4.86
C GLN A 39 32.95 -39.98 4.00
N LEU A 40 32.74 -38.73 3.58
CA LEU A 40 33.68 -37.87 2.82
C LEU A 40 33.13 -36.41 2.76
N PRO A 41 33.92 -35.37 2.39
CA PRO A 41 34.51 -34.43 3.34
C PRO A 41 33.83 -33.04 3.39
N SER A 42 34.26 -32.21 4.33
CA SER A 42 33.87 -30.79 4.47
C SER A 42 34.91 -29.82 3.87
N PRO A 43 34.55 -28.55 3.59
CA PRO A 43 33.22 -27.96 3.41
C PRO A 43 33.05 -27.26 2.04
N CYS A 44 32.09 -27.70 1.23
CA CYS A 44 31.55 -26.83 0.17
C CYS A 44 30.43 -25.97 0.74
N SER A 45 30.43 -24.67 0.46
CA SER A 45 29.37 -23.73 0.87
C SER A 45 28.09 -23.97 0.05
N LEU A 46 27.20 -24.85 0.54
CA LEU A 46 25.85 -24.99 -0.01
C LEU A 46 24.99 -23.78 0.38
N GLY A 47 24.63 -22.97 -0.61
CA GLY A 47 23.49 -22.06 -0.51
C GLY A 47 22.23 -22.75 -1.00
N MET A 48 21.23 -22.94 -0.13
CA MET A 48 19.89 -23.34 -0.58
C MET A 48 19.12 -22.11 -1.08
N MET A 49 18.74 -22.12 -2.36
CA MET A 49 17.77 -21.18 -2.91
C MET A 49 16.45 -21.92 -3.13
N VAL A 50 15.41 -21.56 -2.37
CA VAL A 50 14.07 -22.16 -2.50
C VAL A 50 13.28 -21.36 -3.53
N VAL A 51 12.90 -22.00 -4.64
CA VAL A 51 12.07 -21.40 -5.70
C VAL A 51 10.79 -22.22 -5.80
N GLY A 52 9.77 -21.82 -5.05
CA GLY A 52 8.49 -22.56 -4.99
C GLY A 52 8.61 -23.91 -4.26
N THR A 53 7.79 -24.88 -4.68
CA THR A 53 7.61 -26.16 -3.99
C THR A 53 8.60 -27.27 -4.37
N GLU A 54 9.59 -26.99 -5.22
CA GLU A 54 10.63 -27.95 -5.60
C GLU A 54 12.01 -27.48 -5.14
N VAL A 55 12.82 -28.42 -4.63
CA VAL A 55 14.15 -28.15 -4.07
C VAL A 55 15.23 -28.42 -5.11
N ALA A 56 15.80 -27.37 -5.68
CA ALA A 56 17.00 -27.48 -6.51
C ALA A 56 18.27 -27.38 -5.64
N LEU A 57 19.21 -28.31 -5.84
CA LEU A 57 20.54 -28.27 -5.23
C LEU A 57 21.53 -27.62 -6.21
N LEU A 58 22.00 -26.42 -5.91
CA LEU A 58 23.15 -25.83 -6.62
C LEU A 58 24.46 -26.35 -6.03
N GLY A 59 25.27 -26.99 -6.86
CA GLY A 59 26.66 -27.33 -6.56
C GLY A 59 27.60 -26.42 -7.35
N ILE A 60 28.45 -25.64 -6.65
CA ILE A 60 29.53 -24.90 -7.28
C ILE A 60 30.79 -25.78 -7.25
N ARG A 61 31.35 -26.09 -8.42
CA ARG A 61 32.71 -26.66 -8.55
C ARG A 61 33.65 -25.58 -9.07
N THR A 62 34.68 -25.29 -8.29
CA THR A 62 35.83 -24.47 -8.71
C THR A 62 37.01 -25.39 -9.04
N SER A 63 37.54 -25.31 -10.26
CA SER A 63 38.84 -25.88 -10.61
C SER A 63 39.83 -24.75 -10.90
N GLN A 64 41.06 -24.89 -10.40
CA GLN A 64 42.15 -23.99 -10.73
C GLN A 64 42.99 -24.60 -11.86
N SER A 65 43.26 -23.82 -12.89
CA SER A 65 44.34 -24.08 -13.85
C SER A 65 45.31 -22.89 -13.86
N LEU A 66 46.53 -23.12 -14.33
CA LEU A 66 47.66 -22.19 -14.21
C LEU A 66 47.55 -20.89 -15.03
N SER A 67 46.42 -20.62 -15.68
CA SER A 67 46.17 -19.40 -16.47
C SER A 67 44.85 -18.67 -16.17
N GLY A 68 44.07 -19.10 -15.17
CA GLY A 68 42.88 -18.35 -14.73
C GLY A 68 41.86 -19.17 -13.95
N CYS A 69 41.10 -18.51 -13.07
CA CYS A 69 39.97 -19.14 -12.38
C CYS A 69 38.72 -19.12 -13.26
N HIS A 70 38.23 -20.29 -13.66
CA HIS A 70 36.89 -20.45 -14.23
C HIS A 70 35.97 -21.09 -13.18
N ALA A 71 34.80 -20.49 -12.98
CA ALA A 71 33.71 -21.07 -12.21
C ALA A 71 32.61 -21.49 -13.20
N GLU A 72 32.28 -22.78 -13.21
CA GLU A 72 31.24 -23.35 -14.07
C GLU A 72 30.03 -23.71 -13.20
N LEU A 73 28.86 -23.17 -13.56
CA LEU A 73 27.64 -23.31 -12.78
C LEU A 73 26.73 -24.37 -13.42
N THR A 74 26.80 -25.61 -12.93
CA THR A 74 25.96 -26.71 -13.41
C THR A 74 24.71 -26.82 -12.54
N ILE A 75 23.53 -26.80 -13.18
CA ILE A 75 22.22 -27.01 -12.51
C ILE A 75 21.69 -28.37 -12.96
N ASP A 76 21.88 -29.40 -12.13
CA ASP A 76 21.29 -30.72 -12.35
C ASP A 76 19.84 -30.75 -11.84
N LEU A 77 18.89 -30.76 -12.77
CA LEU A 77 17.48 -31.02 -12.47
C LEU A 77 17.26 -32.54 -12.35
N ALA A 78 16.95 -33.01 -11.14
CA ALA A 78 16.63 -34.42 -10.90
C ALA A 78 15.38 -34.84 -11.70
N SER A 79 15.47 -35.90 -12.52
CA SER A 79 14.39 -36.30 -13.41
C SER A 79 13.27 -37.08 -12.69
N PRO A 80 11.98 -36.80 -12.97
CA PRO A 80 10.89 -37.62 -12.45
C PRO A 80 10.81 -38.96 -13.19
N LYS A 81 10.91 -40.08 -12.45
CA LYS A 81 10.58 -41.40 -12.99
C LYS A 81 9.06 -41.61 -13.01
N GLN A 82 8.52 -41.67 -14.22
CA GLN A 82 7.30 -42.38 -14.65
C GLN A 82 6.12 -42.53 -13.67
N ILE A 83 5.02 -41.81 -13.95
CA ILE A 83 3.62 -42.30 -13.92
C ILE A 83 2.87 -41.62 -15.09
N ALA A 84 1.80 -42.24 -15.59
CA ALA A 84 1.39 -42.12 -16.99
C ALA A 84 0.43 -40.95 -17.36
N THR A 85 0.66 -40.43 -18.58
CA THR A 85 -0.29 -39.84 -19.54
C THR A 85 -1.64 -39.25 -19.07
N SER A 86 -1.71 -37.91 -19.05
CA SER A 86 -2.78 -37.16 -19.75
C SER A 86 -2.30 -35.74 -20.10
N SER A 87 -2.93 -35.09 -21.08
CA SER A 87 -2.37 -33.95 -21.82
C SER A 87 -2.33 -32.61 -21.07
N VAL A 88 -1.14 -31.99 -21.00
CA VAL A 88 -0.96 -30.55 -20.76
C VAL A 88 0.15 -30.01 -21.68
N HIS A 89 -0.03 -28.80 -22.22
CA HIS A 89 0.94 -28.17 -23.14
C HIS A 89 2.25 -27.84 -22.41
N ALA A 90 3.38 -28.36 -22.89
CA ALA A 90 4.70 -28.00 -22.38
C ALA A 90 5.16 -26.64 -22.93
N ALA A 91 5.23 -25.63 -22.06
CA ALA A 91 5.88 -24.37 -22.38
C ALA A 91 7.41 -24.54 -22.33
N LYS A 92 8.12 -24.32 -23.45
CA LYS A 92 9.59 -24.30 -23.48
C LYS A 92 10.11 -23.06 -22.76
N LEU A 93 10.82 -23.26 -21.65
CA LEU A 93 11.65 -22.22 -21.06
C LEU A 93 12.93 -22.07 -21.89
N VAL A 94 13.11 -20.94 -22.58
CA VAL A 94 14.34 -20.60 -23.30
C VAL A 94 15.16 -19.66 -22.43
N VAL A 95 16.23 -20.18 -21.82
CA VAL A 95 17.18 -19.38 -21.04
C VAL A 95 18.29 -18.90 -21.97
N ASN A 96 18.24 -17.63 -22.36
CA ASN A 96 19.33 -17.00 -23.13
C ASN A 96 20.44 -16.57 -22.16
N VAL A 97 21.53 -17.34 -22.12
CA VAL A 97 22.76 -16.95 -21.43
C VAL A 97 23.55 -16.00 -22.35
N VAL A 98 23.63 -14.72 -21.97
CA VAL A 98 24.44 -13.73 -22.67
C VAL A 98 25.84 -13.70 -22.06
N THR A 99 26.82 -14.30 -22.73
CA THR A 99 28.24 -14.16 -22.40
C THR A 99 28.83 -12.93 -23.10
N TYR A 100 29.30 -11.96 -22.32
CA TYR A 100 30.01 -10.81 -22.86
C TYR A 100 31.46 -11.20 -23.18
N ARG A 101 31.88 -11.01 -24.43
CA ARG A 101 33.28 -11.11 -24.83
C ARG A 101 33.61 -9.89 -25.68
N SER A 102 34.47 -9.03 -25.16
CA SER A 102 35.02 -7.90 -25.89
C SER A 102 36.01 -8.40 -26.94
N ASP A 103 35.82 -8.03 -28.20
CA ASP A 103 36.89 -7.59 -29.11
C ASP A 103 36.29 -6.99 -30.40
N LEU A 104 37.04 -6.10 -31.04
CA LEU A 104 36.59 -5.29 -32.19
C LEU A 104 36.69 -6.07 -33.52
N THR A 105 35.73 -5.87 -34.43
CA THR A 105 35.97 -5.38 -35.81
C THR A 105 34.67 -5.26 -36.63
N SER A 106 34.74 -4.48 -37.72
CA SER A 106 33.60 -4.07 -38.57
C SER A 106 33.20 -5.12 -39.62
N THR A 107 31.88 -5.30 -39.87
CA THR A 107 31.28 -5.12 -41.22
C THR A 107 29.75 -5.27 -41.23
N SER A 108 29.10 -4.67 -42.22
CA SER A 108 27.63 -4.59 -42.38
C SER A 108 27.02 -5.85 -43.01
N THR A 109 25.82 -6.25 -42.58
CA THR A 109 24.68 -6.56 -43.49
C THR A 109 23.37 -6.46 -42.69
N ALA A 110 22.36 -5.79 -43.24
CA ALA A 110 21.05 -5.66 -42.61
C ALA A 110 20.15 -6.89 -42.89
N MET A 111 19.49 -7.41 -41.85
CA MET A 111 18.36 -8.33 -42.00
C MET A 111 17.12 -7.71 -41.34
N GLU A 112 16.14 -7.38 -42.18
CA GLU A 112 14.90 -6.74 -41.78
C GLU A 112 13.91 -7.76 -41.20
N PHE A 113 13.89 -7.91 -39.88
CA PHE A 113 12.87 -8.72 -39.21
C PHE A 113 11.54 -7.96 -39.11
N ARG A 114 10.54 -8.40 -39.87
CA ARG A 114 9.15 -7.94 -39.74
C ARG A 114 8.70 -8.04 -38.28
N LYS A 115 8.50 -6.89 -37.66
CA LYS A 115 8.08 -6.76 -36.27
C LYS A 115 6.61 -7.16 -36.12
N VAL A 116 6.35 -8.46 -35.93
CA VAL A 116 5.03 -8.95 -35.50
C VAL A 116 4.70 -8.24 -34.20
N GLN A 117 3.64 -7.41 -34.20
CA GLN A 117 3.15 -6.75 -33.00
C GLN A 117 2.48 -7.78 -32.08
N LEU A 118 3.29 -8.48 -31.30
CA LEU A 118 2.81 -9.12 -30.09
C LEU A 118 2.41 -7.99 -29.13
N GLY A 119 1.12 -7.91 -28.79
CA GLY A 119 0.60 -6.85 -27.93
C GLY A 119 1.35 -6.84 -26.60
N SER A 120 2.06 -5.75 -26.31
CA SER A 120 2.79 -5.61 -25.05
C SER A 120 1.79 -5.44 -23.91
N SER A 121 1.47 -6.55 -23.24
CA SER A 121 1.02 -6.49 -21.86
C SER A 121 2.17 -5.89 -21.05
N ARG A 122 2.03 -4.59 -20.69
CA ARG A 122 2.96 -3.94 -19.78
C ARG A 122 3.14 -4.83 -18.54
N ALA A 123 4.38 -4.95 -18.06
CA ALA A 123 4.63 -5.55 -16.76
C ALA A 123 3.73 -4.85 -15.73
N PRO A 124 2.91 -5.60 -14.95
CA PRO A 124 2.00 -5.02 -13.97
C PRO A 124 2.74 -4.00 -13.09
N PHE A 125 2.12 -2.86 -12.79
CA PHE A 125 2.60 -1.87 -11.82
C PHE A 125 4.01 -1.27 -12.03
N ALA A 126 4.61 -1.37 -13.23
CA ALA A 126 5.78 -0.55 -13.56
C ALA A 126 5.40 0.94 -13.67
N SER A 127 6.30 1.85 -13.27
CA SER A 127 6.10 3.29 -13.49
C SER A 127 5.88 3.57 -14.99
N PRO A 128 4.87 4.38 -15.37
CA PRO A 128 4.70 4.78 -16.76
C PRO A 128 5.69 5.86 -17.20
N TYR A 129 6.44 6.44 -16.26
CA TYR A 129 7.44 7.49 -16.49
C TYR A 129 8.84 7.02 -16.09
N ALA A 130 9.86 7.62 -16.70
CA ALA A 130 11.24 7.53 -16.22
C ALA A 130 11.36 8.14 -14.79
N PRO A 131 12.45 7.83 -14.05
CA PRO A 131 12.75 8.52 -12.79
C PRO A 131 12.74 10.04 -13.00
N LEU A 132 12.08 10.77 -12.10
CA LEU A 132 11.95 12.22 -12.22
C LEU A 132 13.18 12.89 -11.57
N GLU A 133 14.11 13.34 -12.39
CA GLU A 133 15.26 14.12 -11.94
C GLU A 133 14.82 15.56 -11.62
N LEU A 134 15.04 16.00 -10.37
CA LEU A 134 14.73 17.34 -9.89
C LEU A 134 16.01 18.07 -9.52
N SER A 135 16.20 19.29 -10.03
CA SER A 135 17.27 20.18 -9.58
C SER A 135 17.05 20.64 -8.13
N GLU A 136 18.12 21.03 -7.44
CA GLU A 136 18.00 21.58 -6.07
C GLU A 136 17.14 22.86 -6.01
N LYS A 137 17.04 23.60 -7.12
CA LYS A 137 16.13 24.74 -7.24
C LYS A 137 14.67 24.28 -7.21
N GLU A 138 14.31 23.28 -8.01
CA GLU A 138 12.95 22.73 -8.04
C GLU A 138 12.58 22.07 -6.72
N LYS A 139 13.49 21.28 -6.13
CA LYS A 139 13.32 20.73 -4.78
C LYS A 139 13.04 21.82 -3.74
N LYS A 140 13.79 22.93 -3.76
CA LYS A 140 13.56 24.09 -2.88
C LYS A 140 12.20 24.75 -3.13
N GLN A 141 11.77 24.90 -4.38
CA GLN A 141 10.46 25.46 -4.73
C GLN A 141 9.31 24.55 -4.26
N LEU A 142 9.43 23.23 -4.44
CA LEU A 142 8.42 22.25 -4.00
C LEU A 142 8.32 22.15 -2.48
N ARG A 143 9.45 22.26 -1.74
CA ARG A 143 9.45 22.41 -0.27
C ARG A 143 8.68 23.65 0.18
N GLN A 144 8.95 24.80 -0.44
CA GLN A 144 8.28 26.05 -0.12
C GLN A 144 6.77 25.98 -0.41
N LEU A 145 6.39 25.41 -1.56
CA LEU A 145 4.98 25.17 -1.92
C LEU A 145 4.28 24.25 -0.91
N ALA A 146 4.90 23.14 -0.50
CA ALA A 146 4.33 22.23 0.50
C ALA A 146 4.09 22.94 1.83
N LYS A 147 5.06 23.76 2.27
CA LYS A 147 4.95 24.57 3.49
C LYS A 147 3.78 25.55 3.42
N GLU A 148 3.72 26.37 2.36
CA GLU A 148 2.64 27.36 2.16
C GLU A 148 1.26 26.70 2.11
N LEU A 149 1.13 25.55 1.44
CA LEU A 149 -0.11 24.78 1.38
C LEU A 149 -0.54 24.22 2.74
N VAL A 150 0.41 23.79 3.59
CA VAL A 150 0.12 23.37 4.97
C VAL A 150 -0.32 24.57 5.81
N GLU A 151 0.39 25.69 5.75
CA GLU A 151 0.06 26.93 6.49
C GLU A 151 -1.36 27.43 6.16
N VAL A 152 -1.70 27.60 4.88
CA VAL A 152 -3.04 28.06 4.43
C VAL A 152 -4.16 27.09 4.83
N ASN A 153 -3.88 25.79 4.97
CA ASN A 153 -4.86 24.81 5.44
C ASN A 153 -4.98 24.75 6.97
N ILE A 154 -3.93 25.11 7.72
CA ILE A 154 -4.01 25.25 9.18
C ILE A 154 -4.99 26.39 9.51
N ASP A 155 -4.84 27.55 8.87
CA ASP A 155 -5.75 28.69 9.09
C ASP A 155 -7.23 28.28 8.91
N SER A 156 -7.54 27.55 7.83
CA SER A 156 -8.90 27.04 7.55
C SER A 156 -9.35 25.93 8.53
N TYR A 157 -8.43 25.16 9.10
CA TYR A 157 -8.75 24.16 10.12
C TYR A 157 -8.99 24.81 11.48
N GLU A 158 -8.21 25.83 11.86
CA GLU A 158 -8.44 26.61 13.08
C GLU A 158 -9.75 27.38 13.03
N GLU A 159 -10.12 27.95 11.88
CA GLU A 159 -11.44 28.55 11.65
C GLU A 159 -12.58 27.53 11.87
N PHE A 160 -12.42 26.31 11.34
CA PHE A 160 -13.38 25.21 11.55
C PHE A 160 -13.48 24.76 13.02
N LEU A 161 -12.37 24.75 13.76
CA LEU A 161 -12.36 24.43 15.19
C LEU A 161 -13.01 25.54 16.03
N THR A 162 -12.67 26.81 15.76
CA THR A 162 -12.99 27.95 16.63
C THR A 162 -14.32 28.61 16.31
N ILE A 163 -14.63 28.85 15.03
CA ILE A 163 -15.87 29.51 14.59
C ILE A 163 -17.01 28.50 14.44
N HIS A 164 -16.70 27.29 13.99
CA HIS A 164 -17.70 26.28 13.65
C HIS A 164 -17.84 25.15 14.69
N ASP A 165 -17.11 25.19 15.81
CA ASP A 165 -17.18 24.18 16.90
C ASP A 165 -17.04 22.74 16.37
N GLY A 166 -16.14 22.55 15.40
CA GLY A 166 -15.89 21.27 14.74
C GLY A 166 -17.06 20.71 13.92
N LYS A 167 -18.06 21.53 13.57
CA LYS A 167 -19.29 21.10 12.87
C LYS A 167 -19.40 21.73 11.49
N LEU A 168 -19.85 20.94 10.52
CA LEU A 168 -20.12 21.42 9.16
C LEU A 168 -21.58 21.89 9.03
N PRO A 169 -21.86 23.15 8.63
CA PRO A 169 -23.24 23.64 8.52
C PRO A 169 -24.06 22.84 7.49
N GLN A 170 -25.15 22.20 7.93
CA GLN A 170 -25.97 21.30 7.09
C GLN A 170 -26.60 21.95 5.84
N HIS A 171 -26.74 23.28 5.87
CA HIS A 171 -27.26 24.07 4.75
C HIS A 171 -26.22 24.29 3.65
N GLU A 172 -24.92 24.11 3.95
CA GLU A 172 -23.82 24.16 2.99
C GLU A 172 -23.26 22.76 2.68
N TRP A 173 -23.38 21.82 3.62
CA TRP A 173 -22.81 20.48 3.52
C TRP A 173 -23.89 19.41 3.46
N LYS A 174 -23.79 18.51 2.49
CA LYS A 174 -24.66 17.34 2.35
C LYS A 174 -23.90 16.10 2.83
N TYR A 175 -24.47 15.40 3.82
CA TYR A 175 -23.96 14.09 4.25
C TYR A 175 -23.91 13.12 3.06
N PHE A 176 -22.80 12.39 2.95
CA PHE A 176 -22.58 11.38 1.91
C PHE A 176 -22.47 9.96 2.50
N ARG A 177 -21.55 9.74 3.45
CA ARG A 177 -21.40 8.46 4.14
C ARG A 177 -20.81 8.62 5.54
N ARG A 178 -20.93 7.59 6.36
CA ARG A 178 -20.19 7.41 7.62
C ARG A 178 -19.33 6.15 7.50
N ASP A 179 -18.13 6.20 8.07
CA ASP A 179 -17.22 5.06 8.21
C ASP A 179 -16.76 4.97 9.69
N GLU A 180 -17.33 4.02 10.41
CA GLU A 180 -17.42 3.96 11.88
C GLU A 180 -17.82 5.31 12.53
N GLN A 181 -16.87 6.06 13.11
CA GLN A 181 -17.09 7.35 13.78
C GLN A 181 -16.73 8.58 12.92
N VAL A 182 -16.35 8.41 11.64
CA VAL A 182 -16.00 9.52 10.74
C VAL A 182 -17.10 9.71 9.70
N GLU A 183 -17.58 10.93 9.56
CA GLU A 183 -18.62 11.32 8.61
C GLU A 183 -18.01 12.11 7.45
N THR A 184 -18.40 11.76 6.24
CA THR A 184 -17.96 12.42 5.01
C THR A 184 -19.12 13.18 4.38
N PHE A 185 -18.86 14.43 4.06
CA PHE A 185 -19.79 15.41 3.52
C PHE A 185 -19.28 15.96 2.20
N VAL A 186 -20.22 16.37 1.36
CA VAL A 186 -19.97 17.00 0.06
C VAL A 186 -20.65 18.36 0.06
N ARG A 187 -19.95 19.40 -0.39
CA ARG A 187 -20.48 20.76 -0.42
C ARG A 187 -21.65 20.88 -1.40
N ARG A 188 -22.66 21.66 -1.02
CA ARG A 188 -23.82 22.01 -1.84
C ARG A 188 -23.46 23.13 -2.79
N ARG A 189 -24.10 23.12 -3.98
CA ARG A 189 -23.74 23.96 -5.13
C ARG A 189 -23.81 25.46 -4.84
N ASP A 190 -24.77 25.87 -4.00
CA ASP A 190 -25.24 27.26 -3.95
C ASP A 190 -24.27 28.22 -3.22
N LYS A 191 -23.13 27.71 -2.73
CA LYS A 191 -22.11 28.47 -1.99
C LYS A 191 -20.68 27.91 -2.18
N TYR A 192 -20.08 28.03 -3.37
CA TYR A 192 -18.67 27.68 -3.59
C TYR A 192 -17.71 28.83 -3.24
N ASN A 193 -17.42 29.01 -1.95
CA ASN A 193 -16.27 29.81 -1.50
C ASN A 193 -15.13 28.84 -1.11
N LEU A 194 -14.20 28.58 -2.03
CA LEU A 194 -13.08 27.63 -1.84
C LEU A 194 -11.98 28.22 -0.93
N GLN A 195 -12.28 28.27 0.37
CA GLN A 195 -11.36 28.70 1.42
C GLN A 195 -10.43 27.53 1.80
N GLY A 196 -9.11 27.75 1.78
CA GLY A 196 -8.09 26.81 2.28
C GLY A 196 -7.13 26.16 1.27
N PHE A 197 -7.25 26.34 -0.05
CA PHE A 197 -6.29 25.74 -1.02
C PHE A 197 -5.55 26.74 -1.92
N GLY A 198 -5.52 28.02 -1.55
CA GLY A 198 -5.02 29.09 -2.42
C GLY A 198 -5.92 29.32 -3.63
N THR A 199 -5.56 30.28 -4.49
CA THR A 199 -6.38 30.63 -5.67
C THR A 199 -6.47 29.47 -6.65
N ALA A 200 -7.68 28.96 -6.88
CA ALA A 200 -7.96 27.81 -7.74
C ALA A 200 -7.68 28.02 -9.25
N HIS A 201 -7.09 29.17 -9.65
CA HIS A 201 -6.60 29.45 -11.01
C HIS A 201 -5.71 28.32 -11.58
N ASN A 202 -4.94 27.64 -10.73
CA ASN A 202 -4.02 26.57 -11.15
C ASN A 202 -4.71 25.22 -11.43
N LEU A 203 -5.98 25.03 -11.04
CA LEU A 203 -6.68 23.75 -11.23
C LEU A 203 -7.32 23.59 -12.62
N HIS A 204 -7.36 24.66 -13.43
CA HIS A 204 -8.11 24.66 -14.71
C HIS A 204 -7.59 25.60 -15.81
N ALA A 205 -6.57 26.43 -15.58
CA ALA A 205 -6.02 27.28 -16.64
C ALA A 205 -5.17 26.47 -17.64
N ASP A 206 -5.46 26.62 -18.94
CA ASP A 206 -4.58 26.15 -20.01
C ASP A 206 -3.17 26.68 -19.77
N SER A 207 -2.23 25.77 -19.54
CA SER A 207 -0.91 26.10 -19.02
C SER A 207 -0.04 26.78 -20.08
N VAL A 208 -0.15 28.10 -20.15
CA VAL A 208 0.77 29.00 -20.84
C VAL A 208 1.79 29.55 -19.84
N THR A 209 3.05 29.51 -20.25
CA THR A 209 4.20 30.15 -19.61
C THR A 209 3.90 31.59 -19.17
N ARG A 210 4.10 31.93 -17.88
CA ARG A 210 4.93 33.07 -17.44
C ARG A 210 5.00 33.30 -15.92
N THR A 211 6.23 33.49 -15.47
CA THR A 211 6.72 34.38 -14.39
C THR A 211 5.85 34.67 -13.16
N ALA A 212 6.40 34.33 -11.99
CA ALA A 212 5.92 34.76 -10.69
C ALA A 212 6.10 36.27 -10.45
N THR A 213 5.11 37.08 -10.82
CA THR A 213 4.91 38.44 -10.28
C THR A 213 3.46 38.93 -10.48
N SER A 214 2.59 38.71 -9.49
CA SER A 214 1.46 39.61 -9.15
C SER A 214 0.75 39.15 -7.87
N LEU A 215 1.09 39.82 -6.76
CA LEU A 215 0.24 39.88 -5.57
C LEU A 215 -0.70 41.08 -5.73
N SER A 216 -1.96 40.86 -6.08
CA SER A 216 -2.99 41.90 -5.96
C SER A 216 -4.39 41.30 -5.72
N ARG A 217 -5.21 42.04 -4.97
CA ARG A 217 -6.58 41.68 -4.56
C ARG A 217 -7.56 42.03 -5.68
N THR A 218 -8.38 41.06 -6.13
CA THR A 218 -9.81 41.20 -6.56
C THR A 218 -10.27 40.04 -7.46
N HIS A 219 -10.60 38.85 -6.93
CA HIS A 219 -11.19 37.75 -7.75
C HIS A 219 -12.21 36.87 -6.97
N SER A 220 -13.05 37.44 -6.10
CA SER A 220 -14.10 36.65 -5.43
C SER A 220 -15.19 36.12 -6.38
N GLU A 221 -15.29 36.66 -7.59
CA GLU A 221 -16.38 36.38 -8.54
C GLU A 221 -16.02 35.29 -9.57
N ASP A 222 -14.74 35.10 -9.91
CA ASP A 222 -14.31 34.12 -10.93
C ASP A 222 -14.30 32.65 -10.42
N PHE A 223 -14.21 32.43 -9.10
CA PHE A 223 -14.16 31.08 -8.52
C PHE A 223 -15.46 30.28 -8.64
N ALA A 224 -16.60 30.94 -8.90
CA ALA A 224 -17.88 30.27 -9.12
C ALA A 224 -17.95 29.47 -10.45
N SER A 225 -16.99 29.68 -11.36
CA SER A 225 -16.94 29.03 -12.68
C SER A 225 -16.36 27.61 -12.67
N LEU A 226 -15.66 27.21 -11.61
CA LEU A 226 -14.91 25.96 -11.57
C LEU A 226 -15.80 24.76 -11.18
N ASN A 227 -15.85 23.75 -12.04
CA ASN A 227 -16.55 22.49 -11.79
C ASN A 227 -15.78 21.61 -10.79
N VAL A 228 -15.70 22.03 -9.52
CA VAL A 228 -15.05 21.23 -8.47
C VAL A 228 -16.04 20.41 -7.64
N ALA A 229 -15.54 19.33 -7.05
CA ALA A 229 -16.13 18.68 -5.89
C ALA A 229 -15.32 19.05 -4.64
N ASP A 230 -15.97 19.70 -3.68
CA ASP A 230 -15.42 20.03 -2.35
C ASP A 230 -16.01 19.04 -1.33
N ILE A 231 -15.13 18.31 -0.64
CA ILE A 231 -15.43 17.15 0.19
C ILE A 231 -14.68 17.29 1.53
N ARG A 232 -15.39 17.07 2.63
CA ARG A 232 -14.83 17.06 4.00
C ARG A 232 -15.12 15.73 4.67
N SER A 233 -14.19 15.25 5.50
CA SER A 233 -14.37 14.08 6.37
C SER A 233 -14.03 14.48 7.81
N VAL A 234 -14.99 14.39 8.73
CA VAL A 234 -14.84 14.86 10.11
C VAL A 234 -15.29 13.80 11.11
N GLY A 235 -14.62 13.69 12.25
CA GLY A 235 -14.99 12.75 13.31
C GLY A 235 -13.83 12.38 14.23
N SER A 236 -13.89 11.21 14.85
CA SER A 236 -12.86 10.69 15.75
C SER A 236 -12.54 9.23 15.47
N ARG A 237 -11.39 8.75 15.96
CA ARG A 237 -11.02 7.32 16.06
C ARG A 237 -10.17 7.04 17.28
N ASP A 238 -10.20 5.80 17.73
CA ASP A 238 -9.31 5.31 18.78
C ASP A 238 -7.87 5.15 18.21
N GLY A 239 -6.86 5.59 18.97
CA GLY A 239 -5.44 5.50 18.61
C GLY A 239 -4.62 6.74 18.98
N ILE A 240 -3.45 6.87 18.35
CA ILE A 240 -2.57 8.06 18.47
C ILE A 240 -2.19 8.67 17.11
N ILE A 241 -1.86 9.97 17.08
CA ILE A 241 -1.55 10.69 15.84
C ILE A 241 -0.33 10.12 15.07
N GLU A 242 0.63 9.51 15.77
CA GLU A 242 1.75 8.77 15.17
C GLU A 242 1.27 7.55 14.38
N GLU A 243 0.21 6.86 14.80
CA GLU A 243 -0.36 5.73 14.05
C GLU A 243 -1.09 6.19 12.79
N ALA A 244 -1.70 7.38 12.82
CA ALA A 244 -2.29 7.97 11.61
C ALA A 244 -1.21 8.25 10.55
N LEU A 245 -0.08 8.84 10.94
CA LEU A 245 1.03 9.06 10.01
C LEU A 245 1.71 7.76 9.57
N HIS A 246 1.93 6.81 10.49
CA HIS A 246 2.44 5.48 10.13
C HIS A 246 1.53 4.79 9.09
N GLY A 247 0.21 4.97 9.23
CA GLY A 247 -0.78 4.53 8.26
C GLY A 247 -0.65 5.26 6.92
N ALA A 248 -0.62 6.59 6.94
CA ALA A 248 -0.62 7.42 5.73
C ALA A 248 0.68 7.34 4.91
N MET A 249 1.84 7.20 5.55
CA MET A 249 3.14 7.23 4.88
C MET A 249 3.35 6.08 3.89
N CYS A 250 3.84 6.45 2.71
CA CYS A 250 4.16 5.56 1.59
C CYS A 250 5.53 5.93 0.99
N PRO A 251 6.64 5.70 1.70
CA PRO A 251 7.98 6.16 1.29
C PRO A 251 8.49 5.51 0.00
N THR A 252 8.04 4.29 -0.32
CA THR A 252 8.41 3.57 -1.55
C THR A 252 7.17 3.22 -2.37
N THR A 253 7.37 2.97 -3.67
CA THR A 253 6.31 2.47 -4.58
C THR A 253 5.72 1.15 -4.08
N GLU A 254 6.52 0.25 -3.50
CA GLU A 254 6.03 -1.00 -2.93
C GLU A 254 5.11 -0.73 -1.72
N THR A 255 5.58 0.06 -0.76
CA THR A 255 4.77 0.42 0.42
C THR A 255 3.47 1.10 -0.02
N MET A 256 3.51 1.97 -1.03
CA MET A 256 2.32 2.63 -1.56
C MET A 256 1.25 1.65 -2.11
N ARG A 257 1.67 0.59 -2.81
CA ARG A 257 0.74 -0.45 -3.30
C ARG A 257 0.14 -1.26 -2.15
N CYS A 258 0.98 -1.75 -1.23
CA CYS A 258 0.52 -2.49 -0.05
C CYS A 258 -0.41 -1.62 0.83
N ASN A 259 -0.15 -0.32 0.93
CA ASN A 259 -0.96 0.60 1.71
C ASN A 259 -2.34 0.86 1.06
N SER A 260 -2.41 0.97 -0.28
CA SER A 260 -3.69 1.05 -1.02
C SER A 260 -4.60 -0.14 -0.73
N GLU A 261 -4.05 -1.36 -0.64
CA GLU A 261 -4.82 -2.57 -0.31
C GLU A 261 -5.36 -2.57 1.14
N TYR A 262 -4.64 -1.99 2.10
CA TYR A 262 -5.12 -1.84 3.48
C TYR A 262 -6.13 -0.68 3.63
N ILE A 263 -5.88 0.46 2.96
CA ILE A 263 -6.75 1.63 3.00
C ILE A 263 -8.02 1.41 2.16
N GLN A 264 -7.91 0.67 1.06
CA GLN A 264 -8.96 0.40 0.07
C GLN A 264 -9.51 1.66 -0.61
N ASP A 265 -8.69 2.70 -0.78
CA ASP A 265 -9.08 4.01 -1.34
C ASP A 265 -9.35 4.02 -2.85
N GLY A 266 -9.03 2.92 -3.54
CA GLY A 266 -9.26 2.74 -4.99
C GLY A 266 -8.08 3.10 -5.88
N VAL A 267 -6.87 3.28 -5.32
CA VAL A 267 -5.65 3.50 -6.12
C VAL A 267 -5.20 2.18 -6.76
N ALA A 268 -5.44 2.04 -8.07
CA ALA A 268 -5.16 0.81 -8.83
C ALA A 268 -3.76 0.77 -9.48
N GLY A 269 -3.07 1.90 -9.54
CA GLY A 269 -1.71 2.00 -10.07
C GLY A 269 -1.01 3.20 -9.44
N CYS A 270 0.26 3.04 -9.07
CA CYS A 270 1.01 4.11 -8.43
C CYS A 270 2.53 3.94 -8.57
N SER A 271 3.25 5.05 -8.43
CA SER A 271 4.70 5.10 -8.29
C SER A 271 5.13 6.35 -7.54
N VAL A 272 6.14 6.24 -6.68
CA VAL A 272 7.01 7.37 -6.35
C VAL A 272 7.81 7.74 -7.60
N LEU A 273 7.89 9.02 -7.93
CA LEU A 273 8.64 9.54 -9.09
C LEU A 273 9.96 10.21 -8.66
N ALA A 274 9.92 10.98 -7.58
CA ALA A 274 11.08 11.63 -6.97
C ALA A 274 10.89 11.76 -5.46
N ILE A 275 11.96 11.62 -4.69
CA ILE A 275 12.01 11.94 -3.26
C ILE A 275 12.71 13.30 -3.10
N ILE A 276 12.06 14.22 -2.40
CA ILE A 276 12.56 15.59 -2.15
C ILE A 276 13.09 15.69 -0.72
N GLU A 277 12.37 15.10 0.23
CA GLU A 277 12.79 14.90 1.61
C GLU A 277 12.42 13.49 2.03
N ASN A 278 13.40 12.74 2.50
CA ASN A 278 13.20 11.37 3.00
C ASN A 278 13.11 11.39 4.54
N MET A 279 12.47 10.36 5.08
CA MET A 279 12.33 10.15 6.52
C MET A 279 13.68 9.79 7.13
N THR A 280 13.88 10.12 8.41
CA THR A 280 15.10 9.76 9.16
C THR A 280 14.75 9.21 10.53
N PRO A 281 15.66 8.51 11.26
CA PRO A 281 15.34 8.02 12.60
C PRO A 281 15.01 9.13 13.60
N LYS A 282 15.52 10.35 13.34
CA LYS A 282 15.20 11.56 14.10
C LYS A 282 13.79 12.06 13.79
N ASP A 283 13.46 12.14 12.50
CA ASP A 283 12.21 12.68 11.96
C ASP A 283 11.46 11.60 11.14
N PRO A 284 10.92 10.54 11.79
CA PRO A 284 10.49 9.30 11.11
C PRO A 284 9.18 9.41 10.32
N PHE A 285 8.42 10.49 10.49
CA PHE A 285 7.14 10.71 9.80
C PHE A 285 7.17 11.89 8.83
N THR A 286 8.30 12.59 8.72
CA THR A 286 8.46 13.74 7.83
C THR A 286 8.94 13.25 6.48
N SER A 287 8.13 13.46 5.44
CA SER A 287 8.51 13.11 4.07
C SER A 287 7.93 14.10 3.07
N LEU A 288 8.61 14.26 1.93
CA LEU A 288 8.15 15.05 0.79
C LEU A 288 8.57 14.36 -0.51
N SER A 289 7.62 14.05 -1.38
CA SER A 289 7.87 13.31 -2.62
C SER A 289 6.93 13.70 -3.75
N VAL A 290 7.38 13.59 -4.99
CA VAL A 290 6.49 13.62 -6.17
C VAL A 290 6.06 12.19 -6.46
N ARG A 291 4.76 11.97 -6.59
CA ARG A 291 4.16 10.66 -6.86
C ARG A 291 3.21 10.71 -8.05
N TRP A 292 2.99 9.54 -8.62
CA TRP A 292 1.95 9.26 -9.60
C TRP A 292 0.95 8.26 -9.02
N GLY A 293 -0.34 8.48 -9.27
CA GLY A 293 -1.41 7.59 -8.82
C GLY A 293 -2.60 7.57 -9.79
N VAL A 294 -3.25 6.42 -9.91
CA VAL A 294 -4.45 6.22 -10.72
C VAL A 294 -5.65 6.02 -9.80
N THR A 295 -6.59 6.96 -9.82
CA THR A 295 -7.91 6.77 -9.23
C THR A 295 -8.77 6.01 -10.24
N GLU A 296 -8.99 4.72 -9.99
CA GLU A 296 -9.69 3.87 -10.94
C GLU A 296 -11.21 3.98 -10.79
N ASN A 297 -11.91 4.25 -11.89
CA ASN A 297 -13.37 4.15 -11.93
C ASN A 297 -13.81 2.71 -11.67
N SER A 298 -15.02 2.53 -11.11
CA SER A 298 -15.59 1.18 -10.99
C SER A 298 -15.74 0.50 -12.37
N PRO A 299 -15.75 -0.84 -12.45
CA PRO A 299 -15.84 -1.54 -13.75
C PRO A 299 -17.03 -1.10 -14.62
N ILE A 300 -18.15 -0.73 -13.99
CA ILE A 300 -19.36 -0.22 -14.66
C ILE A 300 -19.13 1.21 -15.22
N VAL A 301 -18.39 2.06 -14.51
CA VAL A 301 -18.11 3.44 -14.96
C VAL A 301 -16.98 3.47 -16.00
N ARG A 302 -16.03 2.52 -15.97
CA ARG A 302 -14.91 2.44 -16.93
C ARG A 302 -15.33 2.25 -18.39
N SER A 303 -16.49 1.64 -18.66
CA SER A 303 -17.02 1.52 -20.02
C SER A 303 -17.59 2.82 -20.58
N ILE A 304 -17.81 3.83 -19.72
CA ILE A 304 -18.43 5.12 -20.06
C ILE A 304 -17.39 6.26 -19.99
N VAL A 305 -16.51 6.24 -18.97
CA VAL A 305 -15.52 7.29 -18.72
C VAL A 305 -14.18 6.68 -18.29
N LYS A 306 -13.08 7.13 -18.90
CA LYS A 306 -11.71 6.74 -18.51
C LYS A 306 -11.43 7.04 -17.03
N SER A 307 -10.61 6.20 -16.41
CA SER A 307 -10.02 6.46 -15.09
C SER A 307 -9.06 7.65 -15.13
N TYR A 308 -8.70 8.17 -13.95
CA TYR A 308 -7.89 9.39 -13.83
C TYR A 308 -6.49 9.05 -13.37
N ASP A 309 -5.51 9.76 -13.90
CA ASP A 309 -4.15 9.77 -13.39
C ASP A 309 -3.83 11.12 -12.76
N HIS A 310 -2.97 11.10 -11.76
CA HIS A 310 -2.56 12.26 -10.98
C HIS A 310 -1.06 12.24 -10.84
N VAL A 311 -0.42 13.37 -11.12
CA VAL A 311 0.95 13.66 -10.67
C VAL A 311 0.79 14.68 -9.55
N TYR A 312 1.38 14.41 -8.39
CA TYR A 312 1.15 15.19 -7.18
C TYR A 312 2.33 15.17 -6.23
N LEU A 313 2.43 16.25 -5.46
CA LEU A 313 3.27 16.37 -4.29
C LEU A 313 2.56 15.70 -3.12
N ASP A 314 3.23 14.76 -2.47
CA ASP A 314 2.79 14.09 -1.26
C ASP A 314 3.73 14.46 -0.11
N ALA A 315 3.17 14.99 0.98
CA ALA A 315 3.93 15.37 2.16
C ALA A 315 3.26 14.88 3.44
N THR A 316 4.05 14.34 4.37
CA THR A 316 3.61 13.96 5.71
C THR A 316 4.48 14.64 6.76
N GLY A 317 3.93 14.86 7.95
CA GLY A 317 4.70 15.39 9.07
C GLY A 317 3.82 15.85 10.22
N PHE A 318 4.43 16.61 11.13
CA PHE A 318 3.73 17.30 12.22
C PHE A 318 3.84 18.80 12.05
N THR A 319 2.77 19.49 12.41
CA THR A 319 2.72 20.95 12.51
C THR A 319 2.15 21.35 13.89
N ARG A 320 2.04 22.66 14.13
CA ARG A 320 1.37 23.20 15.31
C ARG A 320 0.27 24.17 14.92
N LEU A 321 -0.82 24.14 15.69
CA LEU A 321 -1.85 25.17 15.68
C LEU A 321 -1.35 26.43 16.41
N SER A 322 -2.06 27.55 16.26
CA SER A 322 -1.75 28.83 16.93
C SER A 322 -1.73 28.73 18.46
N ASN A 323 -2.54 27.83 19.03
CA ASN A 323 -2.58 27.50 20.46
C ASN A 323 -1.40 26.61 20.92
N GLY A 324 -0.53 26.18 20.01
CA GLY A 324 0.63 25.32 20.26
C GLY A 324 0.37 23.81 20.21
N GLU A 325 -0.88 23.36 20.07
CA GLU A 325 -1.24 21.94 19.91
C GLU A 325 -0.51 21.32 18.71
N ARG A 326 0.06 20.11 18.90
CA ARG A 326 0.72 19.37 17.82
C ARG A 326 -0.31 18.55 17.05
N VAL A 327 -0.30 18.71 15.73
CA VAL A 327 -1.23 18.05 14.80
C VAL A 327 -0.42 17.33 13.72
N ALA A 328 -0.80 16.09 13.41
CA ALA A 328 -0.26 15.35 12.28
C ALA A 328 -0.96 15.77 10.99
N TYR A 329 -0.22 15.86 9.88
CA TYR A 329 -0.79 16.17 8.56
C TYR A 329 -0.37 15.20 7.45
N HIS A 330 -1.23 15.06 6.44
CA HIS A 330 -0.93 14.45 5.15
C HIS A 330 -1.46 15.37 4.03
N LEU A 331 -0.56 15.99 3.28
CA LEU A 331 -0.85 16.86 2.13
C LEU A 331 -0.71 16.04 0.84
N VAL A 332 -1.67 16.21 -0.07
CA VAL A 332 -1.64 15.75 -1.46
C VAL A 332 -2.03 16.92 -2.36
N HIS A 333 -1.14 17.38 -3.23
CA HIS A 333 -1.44 18.51 -4.12
C HIS A 333 -0.88 18.27 -5.52
N SER A 334 -1.74 18.35 -6.55
CA SER A 334 -1.32 18.13 -7.93
C SER A 334 -0.23 19.12 -8.38
N VAL A 335 0.75 18.59 -9.11
CA VAL A 335 1.85 19.35 -9.73
C VAL A 335 2.06 18.83 -11.14
N ASP A 336 2.55 19.68 -12.05
CA ASP A 336 2.71 19.35 -13.47
C ASP A 336 4.18 19.41 -13.90
N PHE A 337 4.64 18.34 -14.55
CA PHE A 337 5.97 18.23 -15.15
C PHE A 337 5.79 17.76 -16.59
N LYS A 338 5.32 18.64 -17.49
CA LYS A 338 4.82 18.28 -18.82
C LYS A 338 5.75 17.36 -19.62
N ASP A 339 7.05 17.68 -19.63
CA ASP A 339 8.04 16.98 -20.44
C ASP A 339 8.43 15.62 -19.85
N ALA A 340 8.51 15.52 -18.51
CA ALA A 340 8.88 14.29 -17.79
C ALA A 340 7.68 13.37 -17.50
N THR A 341 6.47 13.92 -17.41
CA THR A 341 5.22 13.21 -17.07
C THR A 341 4.09 13.47 -18.07
N PRO A 342 4.31 13.25 -19.38
CA PRO A 342 3.33 13.54 -20.41
C PRO A 342 2.01 12.80 -20.19
N ALA A 343 0.89 13.39 -20.64
CA ALA A 343 -0.43 12.81 -20.43
C ALA A 343 -0.56 11.41 -21.06
N LEU A 344 -1.05 10.45 -20.26
CA LEU A 344 -1.20 9.06 -20.68
C LEU A 344 -2.55 8.85 -21.39
N SER A 345 -2.52 8.39 -22.64
CA SER A 345 -3.71 8.31 -23.49
C SER A 345 -4.83 7.41 -22.94
N GLN A 346 -4.51 6.47 -22.06
CA GLN A 346 -5.49 5.61 -21.38
C GLN A 346 -6.22 6.27 -20.19
N TYR A 347 -5.77 7.43 -19.72
CA TYR A 347 -6.32 8.14 -18.56
C TYR A 347 -6.72 9.59 -18.89
N PHE A 348 -7.44 10.24 -17.97
CA PHE A 348 -7.53 11.69 -17.91
C PHE A 348 -6.63 12.22 -16.79
N ARG A 349 -5.78 13.22 -17.08
CA ARG A 349 -4.98 13.89 -16.06
C ARG A 349 -5.90 14.73 -15.17
N GLY A 350 -6.16 14.25 -13.96
CA GLY A 350 -7.00 14.96 -12.99
C GLY A 350 -6.19 15.83 -12.04
N GLN A 351 -6.79 16.92 -11.57
CA GLN A 351 -6.20 17.83 -10.59
C GLN A 351 -6.88 17.62 -9.22
N VAL A 352 -6.08 17.41 -8.18
CA VAL A 352 -6.53 17.18 -6.80
C VAL A 352 -5.72 17.99 -5.81
N ALA A 353 -6.41 18.60 -4.84
CA ALA A 353 -5.81 19.13 -3.63
C ALA A 353 -6.50 18.47 -2.44
N SER A 354 -5.72 17.94 -1.50
CA SER A 354 -6.22 17.27 -0.30
C SER A 354 -5.29 17.56 0.87
N ILE A 355 -5.87 17.75 2.05
CA ILE A 355 -5.12 17.66 3.30
C ILE A 355 -5.92 16.84 4.31
N GLY A 356 -5.22 16.00 5.06
CA GLY A 356 -5.74 15.38 6.28
C GLY A 356 -5.01 15.95 7.49
N PHE A 357 -5.75 16.27 8.53
CA PHE A 357 -5.25 16.59 9.86
C PHE A 357 -5.74 15.55 10.88
N TRP A 358 -4.85 15.15 11.78
CA TRP A 358 -5.12 14.28 12.91
C TRP A 358 -4.63 14.96 14.20
N ARG A 359 -5.54 15.23 15.13
CA ARG A 359 -5.30 15.96 16.39
C ARG A 359 -5.55 15.04 17.58
N GLN A 360 -4.60 14.95 18.51
CA GLN A 360 -4.77 14.14 19.72
C GLN A 360 -5.69 14.88 20.71
N LYS A 361 -6.90 14.36 20.93
CA LYS A 361 -7.89 14.99 21.83
C LYS A 361 -7.84 14.42 23.24
N GLU A 362 -7.66 13.11 23.33
CA GLU A 362 -7.45 12.35 24.58
C GLU A 362 -6.34 11.31 24.33
N PRO A 363 -5.75 10.67 25.37
CA PRO A 363 -4.58 9.79 25.18
C PRO A 363 -4.74 8.67 24.14
N ASN A 364 -5.97 8.20 23.92
CA ASN A 364 -6.30 7.19 22.90
C ASN A 364 -7.38 7.66 21.92
N VAL A 365 -7.66 8.97 21.80
CA VAL A 365 -8.67 9.50 20.86
C VAL A 365 -8.05 10.54 19.95
N VAL A 366 -8.07 10.25 18.66
CA VAL A 366 -7.64 11.14 17.58
C VAL A 366 -8.86 11.74 16.90
N GLU A 367 -8.94 13.07 16.89
CA GLU A 367 -9.88 13.82 16.07
C GLU A 367 -9.33 13.95 14.63
N ILE A 368 -10.23 13.84 13.66
CA ILE A 368 -9.92 13.70 12.23
C ILE A 368 -10.60 14.83 11.47
N HIS A 369 -9.82 15.55 10.65
CA HIS A 369 -10.34 16.51 9.68
C HIS A 369 -9.66 16.34 8.33
N GLY A 370 -10.38 15.78 7.37
CA GLY A 370 -9.98 15.66 5.97
C GLY A 370 -10.67 16.71 5.11
N HIS A 371 -9.93 17.30 4.18
CA HIS A 371 -10.41 18.20 3.14
C HIS A 371 -9.88 17.70 1.79
N ARG A 372 -10.74 17.64 0.77
CA ARG A 372 -10.34 17.34 -0.60
C ARG A 372 -11.17 18.15 -1.59
N VAL A 373 -10.47 18.86 -2.48
CA VAL A 373 -11.03 19.51 -3.65
C VAL A 373 -10.52 18.78 -4.91
N PHE A 374 -11.43 18.48 -5.83
CA PHE A 374 -11.12 17.76 -7.07
C PHE A 374 -11.74 18.46 -8.28
N ALA A 375 -10.97 18.67 -9.34
CA ALA A 375 -11.45 19.25 -10.59
C ALA A 375 -12.21 18.20 -11.44
N LEU A 376 -13.48 18.46 -11.74
CA LEU A 376 -14.32 17.60 -12.58
C LEU A 376 -14.30 18.12 -14.03
N PRO A 377 -14.12 17.25 -15.05
CA PRO A 377 -14.08 17.73 -16.43
C PRO A 377 -15.44 18.20 -16.97
N SER A 378 -16.55 17.88 -16.30
CA SER A 378 -17.85 18.47 -16.60
C SER A 378 -18.86 18.30 -15.46
N GLU A 379 -19.90 19.13 -15.46
CA GLU A 379 -21.06 19.00 -14.58
C GLU A 379 -21.71 17.60 -14.66
N ARG A 380 -21.87 17.04 -15.88
CA ARG A 380 -22.53 15.73 -16.08
C ARG A 380 -21.75 14.59 -15.43
N ALA A 381 -20.42 14.74 -15.35
CA ALA A 381 -19.53 13.78 -14.71
C ALA A 381 -19.68 13.75 -13.18
N ARG A 382 -20.15 14.85 -12.56
CA ARG A 382 -20.25 15.05 -11.10
C ARG A 382 -20.86 13.86 -10.34
N HIS A 383 -21.97 13.32 -10.82
CA HIS A 383 -22.69 12.21 -10.18
C HIS A 383 -21.94 10.88 -10.23
N LEU A 384 -21.01 10.70 -11.18
CA LEU A 384 -20.15 9.51 -11.29
C LEU A 384 -18.91 9.63 -10.39
N PHE A 385 -18.31 10.82 -10.32
CA PHE A 385 -17.03 11.02 -9.62
C PHE A 385 -17.16 11.29 -8.13
N ILE A 386 -18.15 12.06 -7.69
CA ILE A 386 -18.31 12.38 -6.25
C ILE A 386 -18.35 11.12 -5.38
N PRO A 387 -19.11 10.05 -5.72
CA PRO A 387 -19.12 8.84 -4.90
C PRO A 387 -17.75 8.16 -4.78
N VAL A 388 -16.96 8.13 -5.86
CA VAL A 388 -15.61 7.56 -5.87
C VAL A 388 -14.67 8.41 -5.01
N MET A 389 -14.61 9.73 -5.27
CA MET A 389 -13.72 10.65 -4.57
C MET A 389 -14.04 10.77 -3.08
N ALA A 390 -15.32 10.81 -2.72
CA ALA A 390 -15.75 10.88 -1.33
C ALA A 390 -15.51 9.55 -0.58
N THR A 391 -15.70 8.40 -1.24
CA THR A 391 -15.33 7.10 -0.63
C THR A 391 -13.82 6.97 -0.46
N SER A 392 -13.04 7.40 -1.46
CA SER A 392 -11.58 7.45 -1.40
C SER A 392 -11.10 8.29 -0.21
N LEU A 393 -11.50 9.57 -0.10
CA LEU A 393 -11.13 10.42 1.03
C LEU A 393 -11.58 9.81 2.36
N SER A 394 -12.84 9.39 2.46
CA SER A 394 -13.43 8.80 3.66
C SER A 394 -12.57 7.65 4.19
N LYS A 395 -12.13 6.74 3.30
CA LYS A 395 -11.24 5.64 3.64
C LYS A 395 -9.80 6.07 3.94
N SER A 396 -9.21 6.97 3.16
CA SER A 396 -7.85 7.49 3.42
C SER A 396 -7.71 8.15 4.80
N MET A 397 -8.77 8.79 5.31
CA MET A 397 -8.74 9.40 6.66
C MET A 397 -8.90 8.39 7.81
N VAL A 398 -9.46 7.22 7.51
CA VAL A 398 -10.02 6.24 8.48
C VAL A 398 -9.18 4.98 8.59
N HIS A 399 -8.88 4.34 7.45
CA HIS A 399 -8.20 3.06 7.42
C HIS A 399 -6.67 3.19 7.62
N VAL A 400 -6.14 4.40 7.76
CA VAL A 400 -4.73 4.61 8.14
C VAL A 400 -4.38 3.94 9.47
N PHE A 401 -5.29 3.97 10.46
CA PHE A 401 -5.08 3.25 11.72
C PHE A 401 -4.98 1.73 11.51
N TYR A 402 -5.86 1.16 10.69
CA TYR A 402 -5.78 -0.26 10.31
C TYR A 402 -4.50 -0.59 9.51
N ALA A 403 -4.11 0.28 8.58
CA ALA A 403 -2.89 0.12 7.80
C ALA A 403 -1.63 0.18 8.69
N SER A 404 -1.57 1.09 9.65
CA SER A 404 -0.52 1.14 10.69
C SER A 404 -0.46 -0.18 11.47
N GLN A 405 -1.61 -0.69 11.93
CA GLN A 405 -1.68 -1.97 12.64
C GLN A 405 -1.18 -3.15 11.78
N MET A 406 -1.48 -3.17 10.48
CA MET A 406 -0.97 -4.21 9.57
C MET A 406 0.52 -4.05 9.23
N LYS A 407 1.03 -2.82 9.13
CA LYS A 407 2.47 -2.54 9.01
C LYS A 407 3.22 -3.01 10.27
N LYS A 408 2.75 -2.65 11.48
CA LYS A 408 3.30 -3.13 12.76
C LYS A 408 3.30 -4.67 12.85
N LEU A 409 2.22 -5.32 12.41
CA LEU A 409 2.14 -6.80 12.37
C LEU A 409 3.14 -7.42 11.39
N TRP A 410 3.26 -6.85 10.19
CA TRP A 410 4.22 -7.29 9.18
C TRP A 410 5.67 -7.13 9.66
N TRP A 411 5.98 -5.97 10.28
CA TRP A 411 7.27 -5.69 10.88
C TRP A 411 7.64 -6.71 11.95
N ALA A 412 6.78 -6.96 12.93
CA ALA A 412 7.04 -7.90 14.01
C ALA A 412 7.28 -9.35 13.50
N ILE A 413 6.57 -9.78 12.46
CA ILE A 413 6.79 -11.09 11.82
C ILE A 413 8.14 -11.12 11.07
N ARG A 414 8.51 -10.03 10.38
CA ARG A 414 9.82 -9.91 9.70
C ARG A 414 10.96 -9.93 10.71
N GLU A 415 10.86 -9.15 11.78
CA GLU A 415 11.85 -9.08 12.85
C GLU A 415 12.10 -10.45 13.49
N GLN A 416 11.04 -11.19 13.87
CA GLN A 416 11.20 -12.53 14.45
C GLN A 416 11.91 -13.51 13.49
N LYS A 417 11.63 -13.42 12.18
CA LYS A 417 12.30 -14.22 11.15
C LYS A 417 13.78 -13.85 11.03
N MET A 418 14.13 -12.55 11.05
CA MET A 418 15.53 -12.09 11.01
C MET A 418 16.31 -12.53 12.25
N GLN A 419 15.70 -12.47 13.44
CA GLN A 419 16.33 -12.89 14.70
C GLN A 419 16.44 -14.42 14.87
N MET A 420 15.96 -15.22 13.90
CA MET A 420 15.96 -16.69 13.93
C MET A 420 15.29 -17.30 15.18
N LEU A 421 14.45 -16.53 15.88
CA LEU A 421 13.70 -16.97 17.07
C LEU A 421 12.61 -18.00 16.71
N PHE A 422 12.34 -18.21 15.42
CA PHE A 422 11.32 -19.11 14.92
C PHE A 422 11.84 -20.55 14.76
N ARG A 423 11.66 -21.38 15.79
CA ARG A 423 11.68 -22.84 15.67
C ARG A 423 10.28 -23.39 15.98
N PRO A 424 9.47 -23.80 14.97
CA PRO A 424 8.15 -24.37 15.20
C PRO A 424 8.26 -25.81 15.70
N GLN A 425 8.65 -25.99 16.96
CA GLN A 425 8.79 -27.31 17.61
C GLN A 425 7.48 -27.76 18.25
N TRP A 426 6.41 -27.87 17.45
CA TRP A 426 5.06 -28.18 17.94
C TRP A 426 4.48 -29.45 17.31
N SER A 427 4.33 -30.48 18.13
CA SER A 427 3.51 -31.65 17.81
C SER A 427 2.02 -31.33 17.85
N SER A 428 1.20 -32.14 17.17
CA SER A 428 -0.26 -32.01 17.18
C SER A 428 -0.93 -32.35 18.53
N GLN A 429 -0.15 -32.64 19.57
CA GLN A 429 -0.58 -33.10 20.90
C GLN A 429 -0.55 -32.01 21.99
N HIS A 430 0.10 -30.86 21.74
CA HIS A 430 0.21 -29.80 22.74
C HIS A 430 -1.14 -29.09 22.97
N PRO A 431 -1.46 -28.67 24.21
CA PRO A 431 -2.63 -27.85 24.48
C PRO A 431 -2.51 -26.46 23.82
N CYS A 432 -3.65 -25.84 23.50
CA CYS A 432 -3.65 -24.46 23.02
C CYS A 432 -3.03 -23.51 24.04
N SER A 433 -2.05 -22.69 23.64
CA SER A 433 -1.35 -21.76 24.53
C SER A 433 -2.29 -20.74 25.21
N VAL A 434 -3.39 -20.38 24.53
CA VAL A 434 -4.42 -19.44 25.02
C VAL A 434 -5.40 -20.12 25.99
N CYS A 435 -6.21 -21.08 25.53
CA CYS A 435 -7.28 -21.66 26.35
C CYS A 435 -6.89 -22.93 27.13
N LYS A 436 -5.63 -23.38 27.03
CA LYS A 436 -5.05 -24.60 27.65
C LYS A 436 -5.75 -25.93 27.32
N LYS A 437 -6.78 -25.93 26.48
CA LYS A 437 -7.52 -27.14 26.06
C LYS A 437 -6.77 -27.89 24.95
N LYS A 438 -6.58 -29.20 25.12
CA LYS A 438 -6.26 -30.13 24.02
C LYS A 438 -7.52 -30.35 23.18
N ARG A 439 -7.40 -30.39 21.85
CA ARG A 439 -8.53 -30.61 20.93
C ARG A 439 -8.28 -31.87 20.10
N LYS A 440 -9.24 -32.79 20.07
CA LYS A 440 -9.13 -34.08 19.35
C LYS A 440 -9.11 -33.96 17.81
N MET A 441 -9.46 -32.79 17.25
CA MET A 441 -9.38 -32.52 15.81
C MET A 441 -8.26 -31.53 15.50
N HIS A 442 -7.34 -31.94 14.62
CA HIS A 442 -6.15 -31.19 14.21
C HIS A 442 -6.48 -30.03 13.26
N LYS A 443 -7.07 -28.94 13.80
CA LYS A 443 -7.33 -27.70 13.07
C LYS A 443 -6.87 -26.45 13.83
N GLY A 444 -5.72 -26.52 14.48
CA GLY A 444 -4.99 -25.34 14.99
C GLY A 444 -3.77 -25.02 14.14
N SER A 445 -3.12 -23.91 14.43
CA SER A 445 -1.91 -23.43 13.74
C SER A 445 -0.93 -22.85 14.77
N SER A 446 0.36 -22.81 14.45
CA SER A 446 1.31 -22.01 15.22
C SER A 446 1.01 -20.51 15.09
N CYS A 447 1.40 -19.75 16.10
CA CYS A 447 1.43 -18.29 16.03
C CYS A 447 2.67 -17.82 15.26
N GLU A 448 2.50 -16.98 14.24
CA GLU A 448 3.57 -16.37 13.43
C GLU A 448 4.50 -15.40 14.22
N LEU A 449 4.26 -15.23 15.53
CA LEU A 449 4.98 -14.29 16.42
C LEU A 449 5.58 -14.95 17.67
N CYS A 450 5.13 -16.14 18.07
CA CYS A 450 5.69 -16.86 19.22
C CYS A 450 5.85 -18.38 19.00
N GLY A 451 5.51 -18.90 17.82
CA GLY A 451 5.56 -20.33 17.50
C GLY A 451 4.49 -21.20 18.18
N GLU A 452 3.93 -20.75 19.30
CA GLU A 452 2.94 -21.47 20.12
C GLU A 452 1.70 -21.94 19.35
N HIS A 453 1.17 -23.14 19.62
CA HIS A 453 -0.07 -23.60 18.99
C HIS A 453 -1.31 -22.87 19.52
N VAL A 454 -2.08 -22.35 18.57
CA VAL A 454 -3.36 -21.70 18.80
C VAL A 454 -4.46 -22.48 18.09
N CYS A 455 -5.46 -22.93 18.84
CA CYS A 455 -6.61 -23.63 18.24
C CYS A 455 -7.48 -22.68 17.39
N LYS A 456 -8.28 -23.22 16.46
CA LYS A 456 -9.14 -22.44 15.55
C LYS A 456 -9.97 -21.33 16.21
N LEU A 457 -10.40 -21.53 17.46
CA LEU A 457 -11.25 -20.58 18.20
C LEU A 457 -10.47 -19.49 18.94
N CYS A 458 -9.15 -19.64 19.11
CA CYS A 458 -8.31 -18.67 19.81
C CYS A 458 -7.36 -17.91 18.88
N ARG A 459 -7.20 -18.36 17.61
CA ARG A 459 -6.30 -17.71 16.66
C ARG A 459 -6.98 -16.51 16.03
N ILE A 460 -6.26 -15.39 16.00
CA ILE A 460 -6.61 -14.24 15.18
C ILE A 460 -6.01 -14.49 13.78
N THR A 461 -6.75 -14.15 12.73
CA THR A 461 -6.31 -14.35 11.34
C THR A 461 -6.34 -13.02 10.62
N HIS A 462 -5.18 -12.53 10.23
CA HIS A 462 -5.04 -11.38 9.34
C HIS A 462 -4.60 -11.85 7.95
N LYS A 463 -4.71 -10.94 6.98
CA LYS A 463 -4.01 -11.08 5.71
C LYS A 463 -3.01 -9.93 5.61
N LEU A 464 -1.78 -10.23 5.25
CA LEU A 464 -0.76 -9.24 4.94
C LEU A 464 -0.53 -9.20 3.44
N VAL A 465 -0.18 -8.01 2.94
CA VAL A 465 0.14 -7.76 1.53
C VAL A 465 1.66 -7.68 1.37
N SER A 466 2.16 -8.31 0.31
CA SER A 466 3.52 -8.11 -0.20
C SER A 466 3.48 -7.92 -1.71
N VAL A 467 4.47 -7.23 -2.26
CA VAL A 467 4.72 -7.24 -3.72
C VAL A 467 5.73 -8.34 -4.01
N GLU A 468 5.41 -9.23 -4.95
CA GLU A 468 6.34 -10.30 -5.37
C GLU A 468 7.11 -9.92 -6.65
N LEU A 469 8.01 -10.81 -7.10
CA LEU A 469 8.86 -10.62 -8.28
C LEU A 469 8.06 -10.43 -9.58
N ASP A 470 6.79 -10.85 -9.64
CA ASP A 470 5.89 -10.57 -10.75
C ASP A 470 5.29 -9.13 -10.71
N ASN A 471 5.76 -8.33 -9.76
CA ASN A 471 5.37 -6.96 -9.44
C ASN A 471 3.91 -6.79 -9.00
N LYS A 472 3.18 -7.89 -8.72
CA LYS A 472 1.79 -7.89 -8.25
C LYS A 472 1.71 -7.97 -6.72
N THR A 473 0.57 -7.56 -6.19
CA THR A 473 0.20 -7.69 -4.77
C THR A 473 -0.33 -9.10 -4.47
N HIS A 474 0.27 -9.77 -3.48
CA HIS A 474 -0.16 -11.08 -3.00
C HIS A 474 -0.57 -11.02 -1.53
N TRP A 475 -1.63 -11.75 -1.19
CA TRP A 475 -2.24 -11.74 0.15
C TRP A 475 -1.88 -13.00 0.94
N THR A 476 -0.88 -12.92 1.81
CA THR A 476 -0.52 -14.03 2.72
C THR A 476 -1.43 -14.03 3.95
N LYS A 477 -2.07 -15.17 4.25
CA LYS A 477 -2.81 -15.37 5.52
C LYS A 477 -1.83 -15.63 6.65
N VAL A 478 -1.94 -14.88 7.74
CA VAL A 478 -1.13 -15.06 8.96
C VAL A 478 -2.01 -15.40 10.15
N HIS A 479 -1.50 -16.23 11.06
CA HIS A 479 -2.20 -16.64 12.27
C HIS A 479 -1.43 -16.20 13.51
N VAL A 480 -2.06 -15.42 14.38
CA VAL A 480 -1.43 -14.95 15.63
C VAL A 480 -2.29 -15.27 16.85
N CYS A 481 -1.67 -15.41 18.02
CA CYS A 481 -2.38 -15.52 19.28
C CYS A 481 -2.82 -14.12 19.77
N PRO A 482 -3.87 -14.01 20.60
CA PRO A 482 -4.37 -12.72 21.05
C PRO A 482 -3.32 -11.91 21.81
N PHE A 483 -2.49 -12.55 22.63
CA PHE A 483 -1.43 -11.87 23.39
C PHE A 483 -0.40 -11.20 22.47
N CYS A 484 0.08 -11.91 21.44
CA CYS A 484 1.00 -11.34 20.46
C CYS A 484 0.34 -10.22 19.63
N MET A 485 -0.95 -10.36 19.30
CA MET A 485 -1.67 -9.29 18.60
C MET A 485 -1.83 -8.05 19.48
N THR A 486 -2.15 -8.20 20.78
CA THR A 486 -2.18 -7.09 21.73
C THR A 486 -0.82 -6.40 21.84
N ASN A 487 0.27 -7.15 21.86
CA ASN A 487 1.63 -6.57 21.86
C ASN A 487 1.91 -5.78 20.57
N VAL A 488 1.52 -6.28 19.40
CA VAL A 488 1.63 -5.55 18.12
C VAL A 488 0.76 -4.30 18.11
N THR A 489 -0.47 -4.37 18.63
CA THR A 489 -1.37 -3.23 18.71
C THR A 489 -0.84 -2.15 19.64
N ASN A 490 -0.27 -2.53 20.79
CA ASN A 490 0.32 -1.61 21.75
C ASN A 490 1.76 -1.19 21.43
N ALA A 491 2.38 -1.74 20.38
CA ALA A 491 3.74 -1.37 19.99
C ALA A 491 3.79 0.09 19.52
N ASN A 492 4.80 0.82 20.01
CA ASN A 492 4.98 2.23 19.73
C ASN A 492 5.25 2.45 18.22
N ALA A 493 4.42 3.27 17.58
CA ALA A 493 4.55 3.55 16.15
C ALA A 493 5.85 4.28 15.80
N VAL A 494 6.35 5.18 16.66
CA VAL A 494 7.61 5.90 16.44
C VAL A 494 8.78 4.92 16.42
N ASP A 495 8.85 4.03 17.41
CA ASP A 495 9.96 3.10 17.55
C ASP A 495 9.92 2.00 16.48
N THR A 496 8.71 1.60 16.06
CA THR A 496 8.53 0.71 14.90
C THR A 496 9.09 1.35 13.62
N VAL A 497 8.68 2.58 13.30
CA VAL A 497 9.14 3.26 12.07
C VAL A 497 10.63 3.58 12.12
N ARG A 498 11.20 3.88 13.29
CA ARG A 498 12.66 3.99 13.44
C ARG A 498 13.38 2.69 13.09
N ALA A 499 12.93 1.55 13.64
CA ALA A 499 13.54 0.25 13.35
C ALA A 499 13.40 -0.14 11.87
N GLU A 500 12.27 0.18 11.22
CA GLU A 500 12.10 0.03 9.77
C GLU A 500 13.11 0.86 8.98
N ILE A 501 13.28 2.14 9.32
CA ILE A 501 14.26 3.05 8.69
C ILE A 501 15.69 2.53 8.91
N GLU A 502 16.08 2.21 10.15
CA GLU A 502 17.44 1.79 10.52
C GLU A 502 17.85 0.46 9.89
N THR A 503 16.90 -0.43 9.60
CA THR A 503 17.14 -1.70 8.90
C THR A 503 17.04 -1.60 7.37
N GLY A 504 16.84 -0.39 6.83
CA GLY A 504 16.76 -0.15 5.39
C GLY A 504 15.49 -0.70 4.73
N GLN A 505 14.39 -0.87 5.49
CA GLN A 505 13.10 -1.35 4.97
C GLN A 505 12.57 -0.48 3.82
N TYR A 506 12.96 0.79 3.79
CA TYR A 506 12.54 1.77 2.79
C TYR A 506 13.59 2.05 1.69
N GLY A 507 14.60 1.18 1.59
CA GLY A 507 15.71 1.31 0.64
C GLY A 507 16.95 1.99 1.25
N ALA A 508 18.03 2.06 0.46
CA ALA A 508 19.21 2.83 0.83
C ALA A 508 18.97 4.34 0.66
N PHE A 509 19.55 5.14 1.55
CA PHE A 509 19.37 6.59 1.68
C PHE A 509 20.23 7.40 0.70
#